data_AF-A0A4R7TI98-F1
#
_entry.id   AF-A0A4R7TI98-F1
#
_cell.length_a   1.000
_cell.length_b   1.000
_cell.length_c   1.000
_cell.angle_alpha   90.00
_cell.angle_beta   90.00
_cell.angle_gamma   90.00
#
_symmetry.space_group_name_H-M   'P 1'
#
loop_
_entity.id
_entity.type
_entity.pdbx_description
1 polymer ?
#
loop_
_entity_poly.entity_id
_entity_poly.type
_entity_poly.pdbx_seq_one_letter_code
_entity_poly.pdbx_strand_id
1 'polypeptide(L)'
;MAGLASAGYKCSNDGTYAICTSGPAAVWVLTGSHPRPPVVSLHSAGPVATASAAIAKVLPQALEIAHIGQSQQITDWFAKQNGKTSGQLSAGDWQVDYSAEIDTEEPGASLSLMDKLCKANCTAE
;
A
#
# COMPACT_ATOMS: atom_id res chain seq x y z
N MET A 1 11.08 6.17 -6.05
CA MET A 1 11.67 6.22 -4.66
C MET A 1 11.92 7.64 -4.11
N ALA A 2 12.45 8.57 -4.91
CA ALA A 2 12.82 9.91 -4.44
C ALA A 2 11.63 10.70 -3.84
N GLY A 3 10.40 10.47 -4.34
CA GLY A 3 9.18 11.08 -3.81
C GLY A 3 8.89 10.72 -2.35
N LEU A 4 8.99 9.43 -1.97
CA LEU A 4 8.76 8.96 -0.59
C LEU A 4 9.86 9.46 0.35
N ALA A 5 11.12 9.44 -0.08
CA ALA A 5 12.22 9.97 0.71
C ALA A 5 12.10 11.50 0.94
N SER A 6 11.70 12.25 -0.08
CA SER A 6 11.45 13.69 0.01
C SER A 6 10.24 14.02 0.88
N ALA A 7 9.28 13.11 0.97
CA ALA A 7 8.14 13.14 1.88
C ALA A 7 8.48 12.79 3.34
N GLY A 8 9.75 12.50 3.66
CA GLY A 8 10.22 12.19 5.01
C GLY A 8 10.13 10.71 5.40
N TYR A 9 9.84 9.80 4.45
CA TYR A 9 9.88 8.37 4.72
C TYR A 9 11.33 7.91 4.84
N LYS A 10 11.59 6.99 5.77
CA LYS A 10 12.86 6.27 5.81
C LYS A 10 12.80 5.10 4.84
N CYS A 11 13.47 5.25 3.71
CA CYS A 11 13.48 4.26 2.66
C CYS A 11 14.77 3.41 2.66
N SER A 12 14.61 2.11 2.52
CA SER A 12 15.66 1.14 2.21
C SER A 12 15.29 0.38 0.94
N ASN A 13 16.28 -0.27 0.30
CA ASN A 13 16.05 -1.11 -0.86
C ASN A 13 16.68 -2.49 -0.60
N ASP A 14 15.89 -3.56 -0.76
CA ASP A 14 16.34 -4.95 -0.55
C ASP A 14 16.69 -5.66 -1.88
N GLY A 15 16.93 -4.89 -2.94
CA GLY A 15 17.22 -5.37 -4.30
C GLY A 15 15.97 -5.65 -5.15
N THR A 16 14.83 -5.95 -4.53
CA THR A 16 13.54 -6.20 -5.23
C THR A 16 12.48 -5.15 -4.87
N TYR A 17 12.45 -4.71 -3.62
CA TYR A 17 11.48 -3.74 -3.12
C TYR A 17 12.19 -2.52 -2.54
N ALA A 18 11.65 -1.34 -2.85
CA ALA A 18 11.82 -0.18 -2.01
C ALA A 18 10.87 -0.28 -0.82
N ILE A 19 11.42 -0.30 0.38
CA ILE A 19 10.67 -0.35 1.64
C ILE A 19 10.80 1.02 2.28
N CYS A 20 9.73 1.79 2.30
CA CYS A 20 9.68 3.13 2.86
C CYS A 20 8.77 3.17 4.09
N THR A 21 9.31 3.56 5.23
CA THR A 21 8.59 3.58 6.52
C THR A 21 8.27 5.00 6.96
N SER A 22 7.06 5.20 7.49
CA SER A 22 6.63 6.45 8.13
C SER A 22 5.80 6.11 9.37
N GLY A 23 6.41 6.29 10.54
CA GLY A 23 5.85 5.81 11.81
C GLY A 23 5.65 4.29 11.78
N PRO A 24 4.47 3.78 12.18
CA PRO A 24 4.19 2.34 12.19
C PRO A 24 3.75 1.78 10.83
N ALA A 25 3.48 2.64 9.85
CA ALA A 25 3.12 2.20 8.50
C ALA A 25 4.37 2.07 7.62
N ALA A 26 4.36 1.05 6.79
CA ALA A 26 5.43 0.81 5.84
C ALA A 26 4.85 0.53 4.45
N VAL A 27 5.45 1.17 3.45
CA VAL A 27 5.05 1.19 2.05
C VAL A 27 6.11 0.45 1.26
N TRP A 28 5.71 -0.64 0.63
CA TRP A 28 6.57 -1.47 -0.20
C TRP A 28 6.19 -1.20 -1.65
N VAL A 29 7.19 -0.80 -2.42
CA VAL A 29 7.05 -0.52 -3.85
C VAL A 29 8.02 -1.43 -4.57
N LEU A 30 7.51 -2.24 -5.49
CA LEU A 30 8.35 -3.08 -6.35
C LEU A 30 9.22 -2.18 -7.24
N THR A 31 10.54 -2.34 -7.22
CA THR A 31 11.47 -1.50 -7.99
C THR A 31 12.23 -2.31 -9.03
N GLY A 32 12.22 -1.83 -10.28
CA GLY A 32 12.90 -2.50 -11.41
C GLY A 32 11.94 -3.24 -12.32
N SER A 33 12.48 -3.96 -13.31
CA SER A 33 11.68 -4.76 -14.25
C SER A 33 11.35 -6.12 -13.66
N HIS A 34 10.08 -6.33 -13.30
CA HIS A 34 9.60 -7.59 -12.77
C HIS A 34 8.50 -8.21 -13.65
N PRO A 35 8.39 -9.56 -13.67
CA PRO A 35 7.30 -10.27 -14.35
C PRO A 35 5.97 -10.16 -13.62
N ARG A 36 5.93 -9.51 -12.44
CA ARG A 36 4.73 -9.27 -11.65
C ARG A 36 4.36 -7.78 -11.72
N PRO A 37 3.06 -7.45 -11.69
CA PRO A 37 2.61 -6.06 -11.66
C PRO A 37 3.22 -5.26 -10.51
N PRO A 38 3.42 -3.94 -10.68
CA PRO A 38 3.94 -3.13 -9.60
C PRO A 38 2.88 -3.15 -8.51
N VAL A 39 3.28 -3.67 -7.35
CA VAL A 39 2.42 -3.72 -6.17
C VAL A 39 2.86 -2.60 -5.24
N VAL A 40 1.95 -1.70 -4.92
CA VAL A 40 2.10 -0.83 -3.76
C VAL A 40 1.43 -1.53 -2.60
N SER A 41 2.23 -2.02 -1.65
CA SER A 41 1.71 -2.67 -0.45
C SER A 41 1.97 -1.81 0.77
N LEU A 42 0.92 -1.50 1.52
CA LEU A 42 0.98 -0.81 2.79
C LEU A 42 0.68 -1.82 3.90
N HIS A 43 1.46 -1.78 4.98
CA HIS A 43 1.26 -2.65 6.13
C HIS A 43 1.57 -1.90 7.42
N SER A 44 0.90 -2.31 8.48
CA SER A 44 1.18 -1.88 9.84
C SER A 44 0.84 -3.03 10.79
N ALA A 45 1.71 -3.27 11.76
CA ALA A 45 1.47 -4.24 12.83
C ALA A 45 0.69 -3.60 13.99
N GLY A 46 0.19 -4.45 14.89
CA GLY A 46 -0.54 -4.08 16.10
C GLY A 46 -2.06 -4.18 15.96
N PRO A 47 -2.82 -3.69 16.96
CA PRO A 47 -4.28 -3.76 16.93
C PRO A 47 -4.84 -3.20 15.62
N VAL A 48 -5.76 -3.91 14.98
CA VAL A 48 -6.25 -3.58 13.63
C VAL A 48 -6.74 -2.13 13.52
N ALA A 49 -7.42 -1.60 14.54
CA ALA A 49 -7.84 -0.19 14.54
C ALA A 49 -6.65 0.78 14.45
N THR A 50 -5.56 0.49 15.17
CA THR A 50 -4.32 1.29 15.15
C THR A 50 -3.57 1.09 13.82
N ALA A 51 -3.47 -0.14 13.34
CA ALA A 51 -2.79 -0.48 12.10
C ALA A 51 -3.48 0.15 10.88
N SER A 52 -4.81 0.03 10.77
CA SER A 52 -5.59 0.64 9.70
C SER A 52 -5.56 2.17 9.77
N ALA A 53 -5.57 2.77 10.96
CA ALA A 53 -5.39 4.21 11.11
C ALA A 53 -3.99 4.69 10.68
N ALA A 54 -2.95 3.88 10.89
CA ALA A 54 -1.61 4.17 10.41
C ALA A 54 -1.54 4.14 8.88
N ILE A 55 -2.10 3.09 8.26
CA ILE A 55 -2.19 2.98 6.79
C ILE A 55 -2.99 4.15 6.22
N ALA A 56 -4.13 4.52 6.82
CA ALA A 56 -4.96 5.63 6.35
C ALA A 56 -4.21 6.97 6.29
N LYS A 57 -3.27 7.22 7.21
CA LYS A 57 -2.47 8.46 7.23
C LYS A 57 -1.51 8.57 6.06
N VAL A 58 -0.90 7.46 5.67
CA VAL A 58 0.13 7.41 4.62
C VAL A 58 -0.46 7.14 3.24
N LEU A 59 -1.68 6.58 3.18
CA LEU A 59 -2.31 6.14 1.95
C LEU A 59 -2.42 7.24 0.88
N PRO A 60 -2.98 8.44 1.14
CA PRO A 60 -3.13 9.46 0.10
C PRO A 60 -1.81 9.82 -0.58
N GLN A 61 -0.76 9.97 0.23
CA GLN A 61 0.57 10.31 -0.24
C GLN A 61 1.25 9.15 -0.99
N ALA A 62 1.05 7.91 -0.53
CA ALA A 62 1.55 6.73 -1.24
C ALA A 62 0.90 6.59 -2.63
N LEU A 63 -0.40 6.86 -2.75
CA LEU A 63 -1.13 6.84 -4.02
C LEU A 63 -0.68 7.96 -4.96
N GLU A 64 -0.44 9.15 -4.43
CA GLU A 64 0.08 10.30 -5.19
C GLU A 64 1.46 10.01 -5.77
N ILE A 65 2.38 9.49 -4.96
CA ILE A 65 3.74 9.14 -5.39
C ILE A 65 3.72 7.98 -6.40
N ALA A 66 2.79 7.05 -6.26
CA ALA A 66 2.57 5.99 -7.24
C ALA A 66 1.78 6.45 -8.48
N HIS A 67 1.46 7.75 -8.60
CA HIS A 67 0.72 8.34 -9.71
C HIS A 67 -0.64 7.67 -10.00
N ILE A 68 -1.33 7.19 -8.95
CA ILE A 68 -2.61 6.51 -9.08
C ILE A 68 -3.76 7.51 -9.21
N GLY A 69 -4.36 7.58 -10.40
CA GLY A 69 -5.44 8.53 -10.72
C GLY A 69 -6.76 8.33 -9.95
N GLN A 70 -6.95 7.17 -9.30
CA GLN A 70 -8.14 6.85 -8.49
C GLN A 70 -7.90 7.06 -6.98
N SER A 71 -6.92 7.89 -6.60
CA SER A 71 -6.47 8.07 -5.21
C SER A 71 -7.60 8.37 -4.22
N GLN A 72 -8.53 9.26 -4.59
CA GLN A 72 -9.65 9.63 -3.73
C GLN A 72 -10.67 8.50 -3.56
N GLN A 73 -11.03 7.80 -4.65
CA GLN A 73 -11.93 6.64 -4.60
C GLN A 73 -11.38 5.54 -3.68
N ILE A 74 -10.08 5.27 -3.79
CA ILE A 74 -9.40 4.24 -2.99
C ILE A 74 -9.34 4.65 -1.52
N THR A 75 -9.01 5.92 -1.24
CA THR A 75 -8.96 6.45 0.13
C THR A 75 -10.33 6.40 0.80
N ASP A 76 -11.38 6.85 0.10
CA ASP A 76 -12.76 6.83 0.59
C ASP A 76 -13.26 5.40 0.81
N TRP A 77 -12.88 4.47 -0.06
CA TRP A 77 -13.21 3.06 0.11
C TRP A 77 -12.46 2.43 1.28
N PHE A 78 -11.17 2.75 1.46
CA PHE A 78 -10.36 2.23 2.57
C PHE A 78 -10.93 2.66 3.93
N ALA A 79 -11.38 3.92 4.05
CA ALA A 79 -12.06 4.41 5.25
C ALA A 79 -13.31 3.60 5.63
N LYS A 80 -14.00 3.02 4.64
CA LYS A 80 -15.19 2.15 4.83
C LYS A 80 -14.83 0.70 5.21
N GLN A 81 -13.54 0.36 5.30
CA GLN A 81 -13.09 -0.95 5.78
C GLN A 81 -12.85 -0.98 7.29
N ASN A 82 -13.06 0.13 7.99
CA ASN A 82 -13.02 0.15 9.44
C ASN A 82 -13.99 -0.89 10.04
N GLY A 83 -13.48 -1.71 10.97
CA GLY A 83 -14.24 -2.80 11.58
C GLY A 83 -14.41 -4.05 10.71
N LYS A 84 -13.80 -4.11 9.52
CA LYS A 84 -13.79 -5.30 8.66
C LYS A 84 -12.43 -6.00 8.71
N THR A 85 -12.44 -7.30 8.45
CA THR A 85 -11.24 -8.15 8.32
C THR A 85 -10.72 -8.21 6.90
N SER A 86 -11.55 -7.97 5.90
CA SER A 86 -11.11 -7.94 4.50
C SER A 86 -12.03 -7.11 3.63
N GLY A 87 -11.52 -6.72 2.47
CA GLY A 87 -12.28 -6.00 1.47
C GLY A 87 -11.55 -5.97 0.14
N GLN A 88 -12.32 -5.90 -0.94
CA GLN A 88 -11.79 -5.75 -2.28
C GLN A 88 -12.44 -4.56 -3.00
N LEU A 89 -11.65 -3.84 -3.82
CA LEU A 89 -12.12 -2.81 -4.73
C LEU A 89 -11.43 -2.92 -6.09
N SER A 90 -12.19 -2.73 -7.14
CA SER A 90 -11.67 -2.47 -8.49
C SER A 90 -11.84 -0.98 -8.79
N ALA A 91 -10.74 -0.26 -9.01
CA ALA A 91 -10.72 1.19 -9.24
C ALA A 91 -9.90 1.51 -10.48
N GLY A 92 -10.58 1.75 -11.61
CA GLY A 92 -9.93 1.89 -12.90
C GLY A 92 -9.13 0.64 -13.25
N ASP A 93 -7.83 0.81 -13.48
CA ASP A 93 -6.88 -0.26 -13.78
C ASP A 93 -6.32 -0.96 -12.53
N TRP A 94 -6.68 -0.49 -11.33
CA TRP A 94 -6.16 -1.03 -10.08
C TRP A 94 -7.12 -2.02 -9.42
N GLN A 95 -6.53 -3.09 -8.91
CA GLN A 95 -7.12 -4.05 -8.00
C GLN A 95 -6.59 -3.72 -6.60
N VAL A 96 -7.48 -3.45 -5.65
CA VAL A 96 -7.15 -3.06 -4.28
C VAL A 96 -7.69 -4.10 -3.32
N ASP A 97 -6.82 -4.64 -2.49
CA ASP A 97 -7.12 -5.71 -1.55
C ASP A 97 -6.70 -5.31 -0.15
N TYR A 98 -7.65 -5.32 0.78
CA TYR A 98 -7.46 -5.06 2.19
C TYR A 98 -7.62 -6.35 2.97
N SER A 99 -6.70 -6.60 3.90
CA SER A 99 -6.74 -7.72 4.83
C SER A 99 -6.27 -7.26 6.21
N ALA A 100 -6.99 -7.66 7.24
CA ALA A 100 -6.70 -7.39 8.62
C ALA A 100 -6.74 -8.68 9.45
N GLU A 101 -5.67 -8.87 10.21
CA GLU A 101 -5.45 -10.02 11.07
C GLU A 101 -5.77 -9.58 12.51
N ILE A 102 -6.87 -10.11 13.07
CA ILE A 102 -7.39 -9.71 14.39
C ILE A 102 -7.04 -10.74 15.48
N ASP A 103 -7.09 -12.03 15.14
CA ASP A 103 -6.99 -13.15 16.10
C ASP A 103 -5.73 -14.00 15.87
N THR A 104 -4.59 -13.34 15.65
CA THR A 104 -3.28 -13.99 15.43
C THR A 104 -2.26 -13.55 16.47
N GLU A 105 -1.15 -14.28 16.59
CA GLU A 105 -0.01 -13.87 17.45
C GLU A 105 0.61 -12.54 16.99
N GLU A 106 0.39 -12.17 15.72
CA GLU A 106 0.90 -10.94 15.11
C GLU A 106 -0.25 -10.19 14.41
N PRO A 107 -1.12 -9.49 15.17
CA PRO A 107 -2.22 -8.74 14.57
C PRO A 107 -1.70 -7.59 13.72
N GLY A 108 -2.47 -7.22 12.70
CA GLY A 108 -2.07 -6.16 11.78
C GLY A 108 -3.06 -5.91 10.66
N ALA A 109 -2.73 -4.93 9.83
CA ALA A 109 -3.49 -4.61 8.63
C ALA A 109 -2.56 -4.50 7.43
N SER A 110 -3.07 -4.88 6.27
CA SER A 110 -2.40 -4.79 4.99
C SER A 110 -3.35 -4.28 3.92
N LEU A 111 -2.81 -3.48 3.01
CA LEU A 111 -3.50 -2.96 1.85
C LEU A 111 -2.57 -3.14 0.65
N SER A 112 -2.98 -3.88 -0.36
CA SER A 112 -2.21 -4.07 -1.58
C SER A 112 -2.94 -3.48 -2.76
N LEU A 113 -2.20 -2.77 -3.61
CA LEU A 113 -2.69 -2.22 -4.86
C LEU A 113 -1.91 -2.83 -6.00
N MET A 114 -2.62 -3.48 -6.91
CA MET A 114 -2.07 -4.19 -8.05
C MET A 114 -2.63 -3.60 -9.34
N ASP A 115 -1.75 -3.18 -10.25
CA ASP A 115 -2.14 -2.79 -11.59
C ASP A 115 -2.56 -4.03 -12.40
N LYS A 116 -3.82 -4.07 -12.86
CA LYS A 116 -4.39 -5.17 -13.66
C LYS A 116 -3.90 -5.17 -15.11
N LEU A 117 -3.49 -4.02 -15.64
CA LEU A 117 -2.98 -3.89 -17.00
C LEU A 117 -1.52 -4.33 -17.09
N CYS A 118 -0.79 -4.21 -16.00
CA CYS A 118 0.58 -4.64 -15.98
C CYS A 118 0.71 -6.18 -16.03
N LYS A 119 1.22 -6.67 -17.16
CA LYS A 119 1.50 -8.09 -17.39
C LYS A 119 3.00 -8.43 -17.47
N ALA A 120 3.89 -7.45 -17.67
CA ALA A 120 5.34 -7.58 -17.61
C ALA A 120 6.05 -6.20 -17.56
N ASN A 121 7.14 -6.07 -16.80
CA ASN A 121 8.08 -4.93 -16.79
C ASN A 121 7.48 -3.57 -16.41
N CYS A 122 6.74 -3.50 -15.31
CA CYS A 122 6.15 -2.23 -14.89
C CYS A 122 6.96 -1.58 -13.79
N THR A 123 7.38 -0.36 -14.07
CA THR A 123 8.05 0.53 -13.14
C THR A 123 7.00 1.36 -12.42
N ALA A 124 7.00 1.29 -11.09
CA ALA A 124 6.58 2.43 -10.29
C ALA A 124 7.76 3.41 -10.29
N GLU A 125 7.67 4.52 -11.02
CA GLU A 125 8.71 5.56 -11.04
C GLU A 125 8.85 6.25 -9.65
#